data_AF-A0A0F9CS53-F1
#
_entry.id   AF-A0A0F9CS53-F1
#
_cell.length_a   1.000
_cell.length_b   1.000
_cell.length_c   1.000
_cell.angle_alpha   90.00
_cell.angle_beta   90.00
_cell.angle_gamma   90.00
#
_symmetry.space_group_name_H-M   'P 1'
#
loop_
_entity.id
_entity.type
_entity.pdbx_description
1 polymer ?
#
loop_
_entity_poly.entity_id
_entity_poly.type
_entity_poly.pdbx_seq_one_letter_code
_entity_poly.pdbx_strand_id
1 'polypeptide(L)'
;MNKSAAAAKKDAVEASPTRDEIRAKLLGKTPVAESKMITLFGMDIELKQPTLEAILKSRDIGDNVSRAVDMIIEYAFVPGTDEHVFESADKEMILRWPFGKDLQVLNEAIADLTGVDIAAAMEAMKSDPLAE
;
A
#
# COMPACT_ATOMS: atom_id res chain seq x y z
N MET A 1 31.60 62.78 7.59
CA MET A 1 30.17 62.44 7.70
C MET A 1 29.76 61.67 6.45
N ASN A 2 29.41 60.38 6.60
CA ASN A 2 28.51 59.56 5.76
C ASN A 2 28.57 58.13 6.34
N LYS A 3 27.62 57.79 7.23
CA LYS A 3 26.48 56.87 6.97
C LYS A 3 26.98 55.56 6.34
N SER A 4 27.33 54.55 7.15
CA SER A 4 26.40 53.56 7.74
C SER A 4 25.60 52.81 6.68
N ALA A 5 25.97 51.55 6.45
CA ALA A 5 25.06 50.43 6.26
C ALA A 5 25.88 49.13 6.33
N ALA A 6 26.07 48.63 7.55
CA ALA A 6 26.42 47.25 7.79
C ALA A 6 25.29 46.38 7.23
N ALA A 7 25.59 45.60 6.19
CA ALA A 7 24.68 44.59 5.67
C ALA A 7 24.63 43.42 6.66
N ALA A 8 23.73 43.52 7.63
CA ALA A 8 23.33 42.40 8.45
C ALA A 8 22.53 41.41 7.57
N LYS A 9 23.23 40.44 6.98
CA LYS A 9 22.61 39.19 6.53
C LYS A 9 22.06 38.52 7.78
N LYS A 10 20.76 38.68 7.99
CA LYS A 10 20.00 38.03 9.04
C LYS A 10 19.75 36.61 8.55
N ASP A 11 20.53 35.66 9.04
CA ASP A 11 20.24 34.23 8.90
C ASP A 11 18.83 33.97 9.45
N ALA A 12 17.88 33.74 8.55
CA ALA A 12 16.56 33.25 8.92
C ALA A 12 16.72 31.77 9.25
N VAL A 13 16.95 31.48 10.54
CA VAL A 13 16.72 30.15 11.09
C VAL A 13 15.22 29.89 10.95
N GLU A 14 14.82 29.06 9.99
CA GLU A 14 13.44 28.57 9.92
C GLU A 14 13.13 27.89 11.26
N ALA A 15 12.21 28.48 12.03
CA ALA A 15 11.78 27.92 13.29
C ALA A 15 11.14 26.55 13.01
N SER A 16 11.68 25.50 13.62
CA SER A 16 11.11 24.15 13.50
C SER A 16 9.65 24.16 13.96
N PRO A 17 8.74 23.50 13.22
CA PRO A 17 7.33 23.49 13.55
C PRO A 17 7.11 22.89 14.94
N THR A 18 6.13 23.43 15.67
CA THR A 18 5.75 22.90 16.98
C THR A 18 5.06 21.54 16.83
N ARG A 19 5.08 20.72 17.89
CA ARG A 19 4.39 19.42 17.93
C ARG A 19 2.91 19.55 17.52
N ASP A 20 2.25 20.60 17.99
CA ASP A 20 0.82 20.80 17.76
C ASP A 20 0.54 21.21 16.30
N GLU A 21 1.43 21.98 15.67
CA GLU A 21 1.38 22.28 14.23
C GLU A 21 1.58 21.04 13.37
N ILE A 22 2.52 20.16 13.76
CA ILE A 22 2.73 18.87 13.06
C ILE A 22 1.49 18.00 13.17
N ARG A 23 0.92 17.85 14.38
CA ARG A 23 -0.29 17.04 14.62
C ARG A 23 -1.47 17.58 13.82
N ALA A 24 -1.68 18.89 13.81
CA ALA A 24 -2.76 19.52 13.05
C ALA A 24 -2.60 19.28 11.54
N LYS A 25 -1.37 19.31 11.01
CA LYS A 25 -1.11 19.03 9.60
C LYS A 25 -1.35 17.56 9.22
N LEU A 26 -0.94 16.62 10.08
CA LEU A 26 -1.08 15.18 9.82
C LEU A 26 -2.52 14.67 9.99
N LEU A 27 -3.23 15.13 11.02
CA LEU A 27 -4.58 14.64 11.33
C LEU A 27 -5.69 15.53 10.77
N GLY A 28 -5.36 16.74 10.32
CA GLY A 28 -6.33 17.67 9.73
C GLY A 28 -6.62 17.43 8.25
N LYS A 29 -5.96 16.44 7.62
CA LYS A 29 -6.19 16.05 6.23
C LYS A 29 -6.35 14.54 6.15
N THR A 30 -7.39 14.07 5.48
CA THR A 30 -7.48 12.68 5.05
C THR A 30 -6.48 12.49 3.91
N PRO A 31 -5.50 11.58 4.03
CA PRO A 31 -4.62 11.24 2.91
C PRO A 31 -5.43 10.77 1.71
N VAL A 32 -4.98 11.11 0.50
CA VAL A 32 -5.54 10.56 -0.73
C VAL A 32 -4.90 9.19 -0.92
N ALA A 33 -5.71 8.13 -0.90
CA ALA A 33 -5.25 6.78 -1.18
C ALA A 33 -4.84 6.68 -2.65
N GLU A 34 -3.71 6.03 -2.92
CA GLU A 34 -3.32 5.71 -4.30
C GLU A 34 -4.19 4.59 -4.86
N SER A 35 -4.44 4.60 -6.16
CA SER A 35 -5.04 3.47 -6.87
C SER A 35 -4.35 3.21 -8.20
N LYS A 36 -4.47 1.96 -8.68
CA LYS A 36 -3.88 1.50 -9.93
C LYS A 36 -4.90 0.73 -10.74
N MET A 37 -5.02 1.11 -12.01
CA MET A 37 -5.77 0.32 -13.00
C MET A 37 -4.88 -0.80 -13.53
N ILE A 38 -5.38 -2.03 -13.50
CA ILE A 38 -4.72 -3.19 -14.10
C ILE A 38 -5.71 -4.01 -14.93
N THR A 39 -5.19 -4.79 -15.88
CA THR A 39 -5.97 -5.79 -16.60
C THR A 39 -5.69 -7.17 -16.01
N LEU A 40 -6.72 -7.81 -15.47
CA LEU A 40 -6.67 -9.15 -14.87
C LEU A 40 -7.57 -10.09 -15.69
N PHE A 41 -6.97 -11.12 -16.30
CA PHE A 41 -7.68 -12.07 -17.17
C PHE A 41 -8.49 -11.40 -18.30
N GLY A 42 -7.98 -10.28 -18.83
CA GLY A 42 -8.63 -9.51 -19.90
C GLY A 42 -9.71 -8.53 -19.43
N MET A 43 -9.94 -8.40 -18.13
CA MET A 43 -10.88 -7.45 -17.54
C MET A 43 -10.14 -6.35 -16.78
N ASP A 44 -10.55 -5.10 -16.95
CA ASP A 44 -9.95 -3.99 -16.22
C ASP A 44 -10.55 -3.88 -14.81
N ILE A 45 -9.67 -3.84 -13.80
CA ILE A 45 -10.01 -3.66 -12.40
C ILE A 45 -9.20 -2.52 -11.79
N GLU A 46 -9.71 -1.93 -10.72
CA GLU A 46 -9.01 -0.91 -9.95
C GLU A 46 -8.50 -1.50 -8.64
N LEU A 47 -7.18 -1.45 -8.43
CA LEU A 47 -6.58 -1.78 -7.14
C LEU A 47 -6.45 -0.53 -6.30
N LYS A 48 -6.99 -0.54 -5.07
CA LYS A 48 -6.90 0.60 -4.15
C LYS A 48 -5.91 0.33 -3.02
N GLN A 49 -5.16 1.35 -2.63
CA GLN A 49 -4.25 1.27 -1.50
C GLN A 49 -5.04 0.98 -0.21
N PRO A 50 -4.63 -0.05 0.56
CA PRO A 50 -5.29 -0.36 1.81
C PRO A 50 -5.02 0.68 2.89
N THR A 51 -5.96 0.78 3.82
CA THR A 51 -5.75 1.52 5.07
C THR A 51 -4.79 0.75 5.99
N LEU A 52 -4.17 1.47 6.93
CA LEU A 52 -3.36 0.84 7.98
C LEU A 52 -4.16 -0.21 8.76
N GLU A 53 -5.45 0.04 9.01
CA GLU A 53 -6.33 -0.92 9.69
C GLU A 53 -6.48 -2.21 8.88
N ALA A 54 -6.68 -2.11 7.56
CA ALA A 54 -6.82 -3.27 6.68
C ALA A 54 -5.52 -4.11 6.65
N ILE A 55 -4.35 -3.46 6.61
CA ILE A 55 -3.05 -4.14 6.70
C ILE A 55 -2.86 -4.86 8.04
N LEU A 56 -3.28 -4.25 9.15
CA LEU A 56 -3.15 -4.87 10.47
C LEU A 56 -4.08 -6.07 10.62
N LYS A 57 -5.33 -5.97 10.14
CA LYS A 57 -6.27 -7.10 10.13
C LYS A 57 -5.78 -8.28 9.30
N SER A 58 -5.10 -8.02 8.19
CA SER A 58 -4.57 -9.10 7.33
C SER A 58 -3.36 -9.82 7.96
N ARG A 59 -2.60 -9.16 8.84
CA ARG A 59 -1.44 -9.75 9.54
C ARG A 59 -1.80 -10.82 10.57
N ASP A 60 -2.99 -10.73 11.18
CA ASP A 60 -3.45 -11.70 12.18
C ASP A 60 -3.84 -13.06 11.57
N ILE A 61 -3.89 -13.16 10.24
CA ILE A 61 -4.11 -14.41 9.51
C ILE A 61 -2.79 -15.20 9.49
N GLY A 62 -2.75 -16.31 10.21
CA GLY A 62 -1.53 -17.14 10.38
C GLY A 62 -1.05 -17.85 9.10
N ASP A 63 -1.87 -17.89 8.05
CA ASP A 63 -1.52 -18.44 6.75
C ASP A 63 -1.26 -17.33 5.72
N ASN A 64 -0.02 -17.27 5.23
CA ASN A 64 0.44 -16.29 4.25
C ASN A 64 -0.28 -16.44 2.89
N VAL A 65 -0.70 -17.67 2.53
CA VAL A 65 -1.41 -17.92 1.27
C VAL A 65 -2.82 -17.37 1.35
N SER A 66 -3.54 -17.71 2.43
CA SER A 66 -4.84 -17.10 2.73
C SER A 66 -4.78 -15.58 2.78
N ARG A 67 -3.72 -15.00 3.37
CA ARG A 67 -3.51 -13.56 3.43
C ARG A 67 -3.39 -12.93 2.04
N ALA A 68 -2.60 -13.52 1.14
CA ALA A 68 -2.43 -12.99 -0.21
C ALA A 68 -3.77 -12.94 -0.96
N VAL A 69 -4.62 -13.95 -0.80
CA VAL A 69 -5.96 -13.96 -1.41
C VAL A 69 -6.89 -12.94 -0.78
N ASP A 70 -6.88 -12.80 0.54
CA ASP A 70 -7.70 -11.79 1.21
C ASP A 70 -7.29 -10.37 0.79
N MET A 71 -5.99 -10.13 0.55
CA MET A 71 -5.51 -8.85 -0.03
C MET A 71 -6.07 -8.62 -1.44
N ILE A 72 -6.11 -9.65 -2.28
CA ILE A 72 -6.69 -9.53 -3.63
C ILE A 72 -8.17 -9.17 -3.55
N ILE A 73 -8.93 -9.83 -2.68
CA ILE A 73 -10.37 -9.62 -2.52
C ILE A 73 -10.65 -8.19 -2.02
N GLU A 74 -9.96 -7.76 -0.97
CA GLU A 74 -10.20 -6.47 -0.33
C GLU A 74 -9.68 -5.28 -1.15
N TYR A 75 -8.72 -5.49 -2.05
CA TYR A 75 -8.07 -4.37 -2.76
C TYR A 75 -8.58 -4.22 -4.19
N ALA A 76 -9.29 -5.20 -4.74
CA ALA A 76 -9.82 -5.16 -6.09
C ALA A 76 -11.24 -4.58 -6.15
N PHE A 77 -11.38 -3.47 -6.86
CA PHE A 77 -12.61 -2.71 -7.02
C PHE A 77 -13.04 -2.61 -8.48
N VAL A 78 -14.35 -2.48 -8.68
CA VAL A 78 -14.93 -2.10 -9.96
C VAL A 78 -14.46 -0.66 -10.28
N PRO A 79 -13.93 -0.40 -11.48
CA PRO A 79 -13.30 0.88 -11.78
C PRO A 79 -14.21 2.09 -11.54
N GLY A 80 -13.70 3.06 -10.76
CA GLY A 80 -14.43 4.30 -10.46
C GLY A 80 -15.56 4.14 -9.44
N THR A 81 -15.70 2.98 -8.80
CA THR A 81 -16.68 2.73 -7.73
C THR A 81 -15.99 2.22 -6.47
N ASP A 82 -16.73 2.14 -5.37
CA ASP A 82 -16.27 1.52 -4.11
C ASP A 82 -16.81 0.09 -3.93
N GLU A 83 -17.19 -0.56 -5.04
CA GLU A 83 -17.68 -1.95 -5.06
C GLU A 83 -16.51 -2.91 -5.30
N HIS A 84 -16.40 -3.96 -4.49
CA HIS A 84 -15.37 -4.99 -4.68
C HIS A 84 -15.69 -5.87 -5.89
N VAL A 85 -14.65 -6.32 -6.58
CA VAL A 85 -14.77 -7.28 -7.70
C VAL A 85 -15.03 -8.69 -7.19
N PHE A 86 -14.48 -9.02 -6.03
CA PHE A 86 -14.54 -10.35 -5.44
C PHE A 86 -15.18 -10.31 -4.06
N GLU A 87 -15.69 -11.46 -3.63
CA GLU A 87 -16.21 -11.68 -2.29
C GLU A 87 -15.40 -12.76 -1.57
N SER A 88 -15.58 -12.86 -0.25
CA SER A 88 -14.91 -13.88 0.56
C SER A 88 -15.24 -15.32 0.11
N ALA A 89 -16.40 -15.53 -0.50
CA ALA A 89 -16.80 -16.81 -1.07
C ALA A 89 -15.93 -17.26 -2.26
N ASP A 90 -15.25 -16.31 -2.93
CA ASP A 90 -14.41 -16.60 -4.10
C ASP A 90 -13.01 -17.10 -3.73
N LYS A 91 -12.67 -17.08 -2.44
CA LYS A 91 -11.31 -17.42 -1.94
C LYS A 91 -10.80 -18.76 -2.47
N GLU A 92 -11.61 -19.81 -2.41
CA GLU A 92 -11.22 -21.13 -2.91
C GLU A 92 -10.98 -21.15 -4.43
N MET A 93 -11.72 -20.35 -5.18
CA MET A 93 -11.57 -20.25 -6.63
C MET A 93 -10.29 -19.47 -6.99
N ILE A 94 -10.03 -18.36 -6.30
CA ILE A 94 -8.83 -17.54 -6.49
C ILE A 94 -7.56 -18.36 -6.20
N LEU A 95 -7.56 -19.17 -5.14
CA LEU A 95 -6.45 -20.07 -4.82
C LEU A 95 -6.13 -21.10 -5.91
N ARG A 96 -7.08 -21.39 -6.79
CA ARG A 96 -6.92 -22.35 -7.89
C ARG A 96 -6.54 -21.69 -9.20
N TRP A 97 -6.38 -20.36 -9.24
CA TRP A 97 -5.94 -19.68 -10.45
C TRP A 97 -4.55 -20.14 -10.87
N PRO A 98 -4.33 -20.34 -12.18
CA PRO A 98 -3.00 -20.68 -12.67
C PRO A 98 -2.06 -19.50 -12.42
N PHE A 99 -0.92 -19.78 -11.81
CA PHE A 99 0.12 -18.77 -11.66
C PHE A 99 0.68 -18.42 -13.05
N GLY A 100 0.54 -17.17 -13.44
CA GLY A 100 0.88 -16.68 -14.77
C GLY A 100 1.05 -15.18 -14.80
N LYS A 101 1.11 -14.62 -16.02
CA LYS A 101 1.38 -13.20 -16.24
C LYS A 101 0.39 -12.29 -15.50
N ASP A 102 -0.90 -12.62 -15.52
CA ASP A 102 -1.92 -11.78 -14.88
C ASP A 102 -1.77 -11.75 -13.36
N LEU A 103 -1.44 -12.88 -12.73
CA LEU A 103 -1.14 -12.92 -11.30
C LEU A 103 0.18 -12.22 -10.94
N GLN A 104 1.17 -12.22 -11.83
CA GLN A 104 2.39 -11.44 -11.64
C GLN A 104 2.10 -9.94 -11.63
N VAL A 105 1.34 -9.46 -12.62
CA VAL A 105 0.91 -8.05 -12.70
C VAL A 105 0.10 -7.65 -11.46
N LEU A 106 -0.83 -8.50 -11.03
CA LEU A 106 -1.60 -8.28 -9.80
C LEU A 106 -0.70 -8.16 -8.57
N ASN A 107 0.23 -9.10 -8.39
CA ASN A 107 1.16 -9.09 -7.26
C ASN A 107 2.09 -7.87 -7.27
N GLU A 108 2.63 -7.48 -8.43
CA GLU A 108 3.45 -6.29 -8.57
C GLU A 108 2.67 -5.01 -8.21
N ALA A 109 1.43 -4.90 -8.69
CA ALA A 109 0.59 -3.74 -8.40
C ALA A 109 0.21 -3.66 -6.91
N ILE A 110 -0.07 -4.80 -6.26
CA ILE A 110 -0.29 -4.87 -4.81
C ILE A 110 0.99 -4.50 -4.05
N ALA A 111 2.15 -5.02 -4.47
CA ALA A 111 3.44 -4.73 -3.85
C ALA A 111 3.76 -3.23 -3.92
N ASP A 112 3.52 -2.60 -5.06
CA ASP A 112 3.71 -1.17 -5.24
C ASP A 112 2.79 -0.34 -4.33
N LEU A 113 1.51 -0.72 -4.20
CA LEU A 113 0.53 0.01 -3.37
C LEU A 113 0.80 -0.13 -1.88
N THR A 114 1.34 -1.27 -1.46
CA THR A 114 1.54 -1.62 -0.05
C THR A 114 2.98 -1.39 0.43
N GLY A 115 3.94 -1.23 -0.50
CA GLY A 115 5.36 -1.25 -0.20
C GLY A 115 5.85 -2.60 0.34
N VAL A 116 5.06 -3.67 0.19
CA VAL A 116 5.39 -5.03 0.64
C VAL A 116 5.78 -5.86 -0.57
N ASP A 117 7.05 -6.27 -0.64
CA ASP A 117 7.48 -7.26 -1.64
C ASP A 117 7.05 -8.67 -1.20
N ILE A 118 5.85 -9.06 -1.64
CA ILE A 118 5.26 -10.38 -1.33
C ILE A 118 6.12 -11.51 -1.94
N ALA A 119 6.77 -11.27 -3.08
CA ALA A 119 7.64 -12.27 -3.71
C ALA A 119 8.90 -12.52 -2.88
N ALA A 120 9.53 -11.47 -2.36
CA ALA A 120 10.66 -11.61 -1.43
C ALA A 120 10.26 -12.31 -0.12
N ALA A 121 9.04 -12.05 0.39
CA ALA A 121 8.53 -12.73 1.57
C ALA A 121 8.31 -14.23 1.34
N MET A 122 7.81 -14.65 0.17
CA MET A 122 7.61 -16.06 -0.17
C MET A 122 8.92 -16.81 -0.43
N GLU A 123 9.93 -16.16 -1.01
CA GLU A 123 11.22 -16.81 -1.30
C GLU A 123 12.05 -17.00 -0.03
N ALA A 124 12.00 -16.05 0.92
CA ALA A 124 12.61 -16.19 2.23
C ALA A 124 12.10 -17.43 2.99
N MET A 125 10.84 -17.83 2.78
CA MET A 125 10.24 -19.01 3.42
C MET A 125 10.69 -20.34 2.81
N LYS A 126 10.99 -20.40 1.51
CA LYS A 126 11.55 -21.61 0.89
C LYS A 126 12.99 -21.89 1.36
N SER A 127 13.67 -20.84 1.84
CA SER A 127 15.04 -20.92 2.36
C SER A 127 15.13 -21.12 3.87
N ASP A 128 14.02 -21.22 4.61
CA ASP A 128 14.06 -21.50 6.05
C ASP A 128 14.36 -23.00 6.29
N PRO A 129 15.56 -23.37 6.77
CA PRO A 129 15.95 -24.76 6.97
C PRO A 129 15.39 -25.37 8.27
N LEU A 130 14.51 -24.67 8.99
CA LEU A 130 13.92 -25.14 10.26
C LEU A 130 12.44 -25.57 10.14
N ALA A 131 11.93 -25.76 8.91
CA ALA A 131 10.67 -26.47 8.69
C ALA A 131 10.91 -27.98 8.58
N GLU A 132 11.34 -28.62 9.67
CA GLU A 132 11.10 -30.06 9.95
C GLU A 132 10.26 -30.19 11.24
#